data_AF-A0A2V7X368-F1
#
_entry.id   AF-A0A2V7X368-F1
#
_cell.length_a   1.000
_cell.length_b   1.000
_cell.length_c   1.000
_cell.angle_alpha   90.00
_cell.angle_beta   90.00
_cell.angle_gamma   90.00
#
_symmetry.space_group_name_H-M   'P 1'
#
loop_
_entity.id
_entity.type
_entity.pdbx_description
1 polymer ?
#
loop_
_entity_poly.entity_id
_entity_poly.type
_entity_poly.pdbx_seq_one_letter_code
_entity_poly.pdbx_strand_id
1 'polypeptide(L)'
;MSTTASLKGHPIHAMLVPLPIGLWIFALVADVMTHLRGGQGWRTAAFYCLGGGVVGALLAAIPGLIDLATMAPGKSRRIGIWHMAMNLLAVLVFSVDFLTRFGNPDHSGMLRLTALGVVLIGISGWLGGEMVYVGGVGVAPAARTADTRPPAV
;
A
#
# COMPACT_ATOMS: atom_id res chain seq x y z
N MET A 1 12.48 -16.07 1.46
CA MET A 1 12.66 -16.02 2.95
C MET A 1 11.31 -15.67 3.56
N SER A 2 10.85 -16.34 4.61
CA SER A 2 9.62 -15.92 5.30
C SER A 2 9.82 -14.57 5.98
N THR A 3 8.77 -13.75 6.03
CA THR A 3 8.78 -12.48 6.77
C THR A 3 8.64 -12.73 8.28
N THR A 4 9.25 -11.86 9.09
CA THR A 4 9.26 -11.97 10.55
C THR A 4 7.86 -11.69 11.12
N ALA A 5 7.19 -10.66 10.61
CA ALA A 5 5.81 -10.36 10.94
C ALA A 5 4.85 -11.19 10.05
N SER A 6 4.68 -12.47 10.40
CA SER A 6 3.77 -13.38 9.71
C SER A 6 2.80 -14.08 10.66
N LEU A 7 1.58 -14.34 10.17
CA LEU A 7 0.57 -15.14 10.86
C LEU A 7 0.28 -16.39 10.05
N LYS A 8 0.56 -17.58 10.63
CA LYS A 8 0.43 -18.88 9.94
C LYS A 8 1.18 -18.94 8.59
N GLY A 9 2.33 -18.27 8.49
CA GLY A 9 3.12 -18.20 7.25
C GLY A 9 2.66 -17.14 6.25
N HIS A 10 1.62 -16.37 6.56
CA HIS A 10 1.17 -15.26 5.73
C HIS A 10 1.74 -13.91 6.23
N PRO A 11 2.42 -13.13 5.37
CA PRO A 11 2.94 -11.81 5.75
C PRO A 11 1.82 -10.84 6.13
N ILE A 12 1.84 -10.33 7.36
CA ILE A 12 0.78 -9.43 7.87
C ILE A 12 0.76 -8.12 7.07
N HIS A 13 1.94 -7.59 6.71
CA HIS A 13 2.04 -6.40 5.86
C HIS A 13 1.29 -6.60 4.53
N ALA A 14 1.51 -7.72 3.84
CA ALA A 14 0.85 -8.02 2.56
C ALA A 14 -0.68 -8.19 2.69
N MET A 15 -1.17 -8.62 3.86
CA MET A 15 -2.61 -8.71 4.14
C MET A 15 -3.25 -7.33 4.35
N LEU A 16 -2.50 -6.36 4.89
CA LEU A 16 -3.03 -5.04 5.26
C LEU A 16 -2.95 -4.03 4.13
N VAL A 17 -1.92 -4.08 3.26
CA VAL A 17 -1.72 -3.10 2.18
C VAL A 17 -2.88 -2.96 1.16
N PRO A 18 -3.74 -3.97 0.88
CA PRO A 18 -4.87 -3.77 -0.03
C PRO A 18 -5.87 -2.72 0.46
N LEU A 19 -6.04 -2.58 1.78
CA LEU A 19 -6.97 -1.62 2.38
C LEU A 19 -6.62 -0.15 2.04
N PRO A 20 -5.44 0.38 2.41
CA PRO A 20 -5.08 1.76 2.08
C PRO A 20 -5.01 2.01 0.57
N ILE A 21 -4.53 1.04 -0.22
CA ILE A 21 -4.46 1.16 -1.68
C ILE A 21 -5.86 1.32 -2.27
N GLY A 22 -6.81 0.45 -1.89
CA GLY A 22 -8.18 0.52 -2.39
C GLY A 22 -8.88 1.82 -2.00
N LEU A 23 -8.71 2.27 -0.75
CA LEU A 23 -9.29 3.52 -0.27
C LEU A 23 -8.73 4.73 -1.02
N TRP A 24 -7.42 4.84 -1.19
CA TRP A 24 -6.83 5.99 -1.88
C TRP A 24 -7.11 6.01 -3.39
N ILE A 25 -7.18 4.86 -4.06
CA ILE A 25 -7.64 4.79 -5.44
C ILE A 25 -9.11 5.23 -5.54
N PHE A 26 -9.97 4.79 -4.62
CA PHE A 26 -11.36 5.22 -4.61
C PHE A 26 -11.52 6.71 -4.26
N ALA A 27 -10.66 7.26 -3.40
CA ALA A 27 -10.63 8.70 -3.12
C ALA A 27 -10.36 9.50 -4.41
N LEU A 28 -9.42 9.04 -5.24
CA LEU A 28 -9.15 9.65 -6.55
C LEU A 28 -10.38 9.59 -7.47
N VAL A 29 -11.06 8.45 -7.52
CA VAL A 29 -12.32 8.31 -8.28
C VAL A 29 -13.38 9.28 -7.76
N ALA A 30 -13.56 9.38 -6.45
CA ALA A 30 -14.52 10.28 -5.82
C ALA A 30 -14.20 11.76 -6.10
N ASP A 31 -12.93 12.15 -6.16
CA ASP A 31 -12.53 13.50 -6.56
C ASP A 31 -12.81 13.79 -8.03
N VAL A 32 -12.53 12.85 -8.93
CA VAL A 32 -12.89 12.96 -10.35
C VAL A 32 -14.41 13.13 -10.49
N MET A 33 -15.18 12.32 -9.76
CA MET A 33 -16.65 12.40 -9.79
C MET A 33 -17.18 13.70 -9.19
N THR A 34 -16.55 14.23 -8.14
CA THR A 34 -16.85 15.56 -7.58
C THR A 34 -16.61 16.65 -8.63
N HIS A 35 -15.52 16.56 -9.40
CA HIS A 35 -15.22 17.53 -10.46
C HIS A 35 -16.19 17.43 -11.65
N LEU A 36 -16.57 16.22 -12.05
CA LEU A 36 -17.43 16.00 -13.23
C LEU A 36 -18.92 16.22 -12.94
N ARG A 37 -19.39 15.83 -11.76
CA ARG A 37 -20.83 15.78 -11.42
C ARG A 37 -21.20 16.61 -10.20
N GLY A 38 -20.22 17.11 -9.44
CA GLY A 38 -20.48 17.73 -8.15
C GLY A 38 -21.04 16.75 -7.12
N GLY A 39 -21.69 17.29 -6.09
CA GLY A 39 -22.40 16.50 -5.08
C GLY A 39 -21.61 16.24 -3.80
N GLN A 40 -22.26 16.47 -2.67
CA GLN A 40 -21.67 16.32 -1.34
C GLN A 40 -21.30 14.86 -1.01
N GLY A 41 -21.99 13.88 -1.60
CA GLY A 41 -21.71 12.46 -1.40
C GLY A 41 -20.29 12.06 -1.85
N TRP A 42 -19.85 12.51 -3.03
CA TRP A 42 -18.50 12.22 -3.54
C TRP A 42 -17.41 12.91 -2.71
N ARG A 43 -17.62 14.15 -2.29
CA ARG A 43 -16.70 14.86 -1.37
C ARG A 43 -16.54 14.11 -0.06
N THR A 44 -17.66 13.65 0.51
CA THR A 44 -17.70 12.89 1.76
C THR A 44 -16.99 11.55 1.62
N ALA A 45 -17.23 10.83 0.53
CA ALA A 45 -16.56 9.57 0.23
C ALA A 45 -15.04 9.75 0.13
N ALA A 46 -14.58 10.76 -0.63
CA ALA A 46 -13.16 11.06 -0.76
C ALA A 46 -12.52 11.36 0.60
N PHE A 47 -13.17 12.19 1.44
CA PHE A 47 -12.69 12.54 2.77
C PHE A 47 -12.48 11.31 3.68
N TYR A 48 -13.48 10.43 3.79
CA TYR A 48 -13.36 9.24 4.63
C TYR A 48 -12.38 8.22 4.06
N CYS A 49 -12.27 8.12 2.73
CA CYS A 49 -11.29 7.23 2.10
C CYS A 49 -9.85 7.72 2.31
N LEU A 50 -9.61 9.03 2.27
CA LEU A 50 -8.30 9.60 2.61
C LEU A 50 -7.91 9.27 4.05
N GLY A 51 -8.78 9.57 5.02
CA GLY A 51 -8.51 9.33 6.43
C GLY A 51 -8.38 7.84 6.76
N GLY A 52 -9.31 7.01 6.27
CA GLY A 52 -9.26 5.56 6.43
C GLY A 52 -8.02 4.94 5.79
N GLY A 53 -7.60 5.46 4.63
CA GLY A 53 -6.38 5.04 3.96
C GLY A 53 -5.13 5.39 4.75
N VAL A 54 -5.05 6.58 5.35
CA VAL A 54 -3.94 6.95 6.25
C VAL A 54 -3.87 6.00 7.45
N VAL A 55 -5.00 5.72 8.12
CA VAL A 55 -5.04 4.77 9.24
C VAL A 55 -4.60 3.37 8.79
N GLY A 56 -5.15 2.87 7.69
CA GLY A 56 -4.79 1.56 7.12
C GLY A 56 -3.31 1.46 6.75
N ALA A 57 -2.73 2.52 6.19
CA ALA A 57 -1.32 2.57 5.82
C ALA A 57 -0.40 2.55 7.04
N LEU A 58 -0.76 3.27 8.12
CA LEU A 58 -0.01 3.25 9.37
C LEU A 58 -0.06 1.86 10.03
N LEU A 59 -1.22 1.21 10.02
CA LEU A 59 -1.35 -0.17 10.51
C LEU A 59 -0.50 -1.15 9.68
N ALA A 60 -0.46 -1.00 8.36
CA ALA A 60 0.39 -1.80 7.48
C ALA A 60 1.89 -1.51 7.64
N ALA A 61 2.26 -0.26 7.98
CA ALA A 61 3.65 0.16 8.13
C ALA A 61 4.35 -0.54 9.31
N ILE A 62 3.62 -0.85 10.39
CA ILE A 62 4.17 -1.51 11.58
C ILE A 62 4.81 -2.87 11.24
N PRO A 63 4.08 -3.88 10.68
CA PRO A 63 4.69 -5.15 10.31
C PRO A 63 5.73 -4.99 9.20
N GLY A 64 5.52 -4.06 8.26
CA GLY A 64 6.50 -3.79 7.19
C GLY A 64 7.84 -3.27 7.71
N LEU A 65 7.82 -2.42 8.75
CA LEU A 65 9.02 -1.92 9.41
C LEU A 65 9.76 -3.02 10.16
N ILE A 66 9.02 -3.91 10.85
CA ILE A 66 9.59 -5.08 11.52
C ILE A 66 10.31 -5.99 10.50
N ASP A 67 9.66 -6.25 9.37
CA ASP A 67 10.23 -7.06 8.28
C ASP A 67 11.48 -6.41 7.68
N LEU A 68 11.47 -5.09 7.46
CA LEU A 68 12.62 -4.36 6.94
C LEU A 68 13.80 -4.31 7.94
N ALA A 69 13.49 -4.13 9.23
CA ALA A 69 14.51 -4.04 10.29
C ALA A 69 15.25 -5.37 10.50
N THR A 70 14.55 -6.49 10.32
CA THR A 70 15.09 -7.85 10.47
C THR A 70 15.69 -8.41 9.18
N MET A 71 15.54 -7.71 8.05
CA MET A 71 16.08 -8.12 6.76
C MET A 71 17.61 -7.98 6.73
N ALA A 72 18.28 -9.03 6.22
CA ALA A 72 19.72 -9.00 6.02
C ALA A 72 20.15 -7.88 5.04
N PRO A 73 21.34 -7.28 5.22
CA PRO A 73 21.88 -6.30 4.27
C PRO A 73 21.95 -6.86 2.84
N GLY A 74 21.56 -6.07 1.84
CA GLY A 74 21.59 -6.48 0.44
C GLY A 74 20.69 -5.65 -0.48
N LYS A 75 20.57 -6.09 -1.74
CA LYS A 75 19.74 -5.42 -2.77
C LYS A 75 18.28 -5.26 -2.31
N SER A 76 17.66 -6.32 -1.79
CA SER A 76 16.27 -6.30 -1.32
C SER A 76 16.05 -5.31 -0.18
N ARG A 77 16.98 -5.21 0.77
CA ARG A 77 16.90 -4.23 1.88
C ARG A 77 17.00 -2.79 1.36
N ARG A 78 17.85 -2.52 0.37
CA ARG A 78 17.96 -1.19 -0.26
C ARG A 78 16.66 -0.80 -0.98
N ILE A 79 16.04 -1.75 -1.70
CA ILE A 79 14.72 -1.54 -2.33
C ILE A 79 13.66 -1.32 -1.25
N GLY A 80 13.69 -2.09 -0.16
CA GLY A 80 12.77 -1.94 0.97
C GLY A 80 12.84 -0.57 1.65
N ILE A 81 14.04 0.02 1.77
CA ILE A 81 14.21 1.40 2.27
C ILE A 81 13.55 2.40 1.33
N TRP A 82 13.76 2.28 0.01
CA TRP A 82 13.11 3.15 -0.98
C TRP A 82 11.59 2.99 -1.00
N HIS A 83 11.10 1.74 -0.92
CA HIS A 83 9.68 1.43 -0.81
C HIS A 83 9.07 2.08 0.45
N MET A 84 9.72 1.95 1.61
CA MET A 84 9.27 2.61 2.84
C MET A 84 9.25 4.13 2.69
N ALA A 85 10.31 4.72 2.14
CA ALA A 85 10.40 6.17 1.94
C ALA A 85 9.28 6.70 1.02
N MET A 86 9.00 6.00 -0.09
CA MET A 86 7.91 6.36 -1.01
C MET A 86 6.53 6.26 -0.33
N ASN A 87 6.30 5.22 0.47
CA ASN A 87 5.05 5.09 1.23
C ASN A 87 4.89 6.18 2.29
N LEU A 88 5.95 6.54 3.02
CA LEU A 88 5.89 7.62 4.01
C LEU A 88 5.60 8.98 3.34
N LEU A 89 6.19 9.22 2.16
CA LEU A 89 5.87 10.40 1.36
C LEU A 89 4.41 10.38 0.89
N ALA A 90 3.90 9.24 0.43
CA ALA A 90 2.50 9.10 0.05
C ALA A 90 1.55 9.35 1.24
N VAL A 91 1.83 8.76 2.41
CA VAL A 91 1.09 9.02 3.66
C VAL A 91 1.08 10.50 4.00
N LEU A 92 2.23 11.19 3.88
CA LEU A 92 2.31 12.63 4.10
C LEU A 92 1.41 13.40 3.12
N VAL A 93 1.48 13.10 1.83
CA VAL A 93 0.66 13.75 0.79
C VAL A 93 -0.83 13.55 1.06
N PHE A 94 -1.27 12.32 1.35
CA PHE A 94 -2.67 12.03 1.66
C PHE A 94 -3.12 12.63 3.00
N SER A 95 -2.22 12.74 3.99
CA SER A 95 -2.53 13.39 5.26
C SER A 95 -2.70 14.89 5.08
N VAL A 96 -1.86 15.54 4.27
CA VAL A 96 -2.02 16.96 3.92
C VAL A 96 -3.35 17.17 3.18
N ASP A 97 -3.66 16.33 2.19
CA ASP A 97 -4.94 16.39 1.46
C ASP A 97 -6.16 16.13 2.38
N PHE A 98 -6.05 15.22 3.34
CA PHE A 98 -7.08 15.01 4.35
C PHE A 98 -7.28 16.26 5.23
N LEU A 99 -6.19 16.86 5.71
CA LEU A 99 -6.22 18.02 6.60
C LEU A 99 -6.75 19.28 5.93
N THR A 100 -6.50 19.49 4.63
CA THR A 100 -7.06 20.64 3.90
C THR A 100 -8.58 20.56 3.76
N ARG A 101 -9.13 19.33 3.75
CA ARG A 101 -10.57 19.06 3.69
C ARG A 101 -11.22 19.06 5.08
N PHE A 102 -10.44 18.87 6.14
CA PHE A 102 -10.95 18.83 7.50
C PHE A 102 -11.51 20.20 7.91
N GLY A 103 -12.81 20.25 8.23
CA GLY A 103 -13.49 21.49 8.61
C GLY A 103 -13.80 22.44 7.45
N ASN A 104 -13.55 22.06 6.20
CA ASN A 104 -13.86 22.87 5.00
C ASN A 104 -14.78 22.11 4.04
N PRO A 105 -16.12 22.24 4.18
CA PRO A 105 -17.12 21.52 3.37
C PRO A 105 -17.06 21.83 1.86
N ASP A 106 -16.55 23.01 1.53
CA ASP A 106 -16.49 23.55 0.18
C ASP A 106 -15.12 23.41 -0.50
N HIS A 107 -14.14 22.78 0.16
CA HIS A 107 -12.88 22.52 -0.50
C HIS A 107 -13.14 21.60 -1.70
N SER A 108 -12.83 22.08 -2.91
CA SER A 108 -12.65 21.20 -4.04
C SER A 108 -11.49 20.28 -3.67
N GLY A 109 -11.77 18.98 -3.54
CA GLY A 109 -10.74 17.99 -3.22
C GLY A 109 -9.54 18.26 -4.10
N MET A 110 -8.34 18.33 -3.50
CA MET A 110 -7.14 18.63 -4.25
C MET A 110 -6.80 17.42 -5.12
N LEU A 111 -7.52 17.27 -6.25
CA LEU A 111 -7.37 16.17 -7.19
C LEU A 111 -5.89 15.96 -7.55
N ARG A 112 -5.12 17.06 -7.60
CA ARG A 112 -3.67 17.05 -7.77
C ARG A 112 -2.92 16.30 -6.66
N LEU A 113 -3.22 16.53 -5.39
CA LEU A 113 -2.60 15.82 -4.26
C LEU A 113 -3.03 14.35 -4.24
N THR A 114 -4.31 14.06 -4.44
CA THR A 114 -4.81 12.68 -4.46
C THR A 114 -4.19 11.91 -5.63
N ALA A 115 -4.11 12.52 -6.82
CA ALA A 115 -3.45 11.93 -7.98
C ALA A 115 -1.94 11.73 -7.74
N LEU A 116 -1.25 12.72 -7.16
CA LEU A 116 0.15 12.60 -6.79
C LEU A 116 0.37 11.44 -5.81
N GLY A 117 -0.46 11.33 -4.78
CA GLY A 117 -0.42 10.24 -3.82
C GLY A 117 -0.62 8.88 -4.48
N VAL A 118 -1.57 8.75 -5.41
CA VAL A 118 -1.80 7.50 -6.16
C VAL A 118 -0.61 7.14 -7.05
N VAL A 119 0.02 8.12 -7.71
CA VAL A 119 1.26 7.89 -8.48
C VAL A 119 2.39 7.40 -7.57
N LEU A 120 2.58 8.02 -6.40
CA LEU A 120 3.58 7.59 -5.42
C LEU A 120 3.34 6.15 -4.95
N ILE A 121 2.09 5.78 -4.68
CA ILE A 121 1.72 4.41 -4.32
C ILE A 121 1.94 3.43 -5.49
N GLY A 122 1.70 3.85 -6.73
CA GLY A 122 2.02 3.05 -7.92
C GLY A 122 3.51 2.74 -8.04
N ILE A 123 4.36 3.77 -7.89
CA ILE A 123 5.82 3.61 -7.87
C ILE A 123 6.25 2.71 -6.71
N SER A 124 5.71 2.94 -5.52
CA SER A 124 5.99 2.12 -4.35
C SER A 124 5.56 0.66 -4.55
N GLY A 125 4.40 0.43 -5.15
CA GLY A 125 3.88 -0.90 -5.48
C GLY A 125 4.79 -1.67 -6.44
N TRP A 126 5.39 -0.98 -7.42
CA TRP A 126 6.44 -1.58 -8.27
C TRP A 126 7.64 -2.06 -7.45
N LEU A 127 8.15 -1.24 -6.54
CA LEU A 127 9.27 -1.62 -5.66
C LEU A 127 8.91 -2.80 -4.74
N GLY A 128 7.67 -2.83 -4.22
CA GLY A 128 7.16 -3.96 -3.44
C GLY A 128 7.11 -5.25 -4.26
N GLY A 129 6.62 -5.16 -5.50
CA GLY A 129 6.59 -6.27 -6.45
C GLY A 129 7.98 -6.79 -6.79
N GLU A 130 8.96 -5.91 -7.04
CA GLU A 130 10.36 -6.29 -7.26
C GLU A 130 10.90 -7.10 -6.07
N MET A 131 10.62 -6.69 -4.82
CA MET A 131 11.05 -7.45 -3.64
C MET A 131 10.42 -8.84 -3.54
N VAL A 132 9.12 -8.95 -3.80
CA VAL A 132 8.38 -10.22 -3.65
C VAL A 132 8.66 -11.16 -4.81
N TYR A 133 8.49 -10.69 -6.04
CA TYR A 133 8.50 -11.52 -7.25
C TYR A 133 9.90 -11.75 -7.82
N VAL A 134 10.81 -10.79 -7.67
CA VAL A 134 12.21 -10.95 -8.15
C VAL A 134 13.14 -11.28 -6.99
N GLY A 135 12.95 -10.63 -5.83
CA GLY A 135 13.77 -10.84 -4.63
C GLY A 135 13.37 -12.03 -3.76
N GLY A 136 12.20 -12.63 -3.96
CA GLY A 136 11.71 -13.76 -3.16
C GLY A 136 11.47 -13.42 -1.67
N VAL A 137 11.23 -12.14 -1.36
CA VAL A 137 10.94 -11.67 0.00
C VAL A 137 9.52 -12.09 0.38
N GLY A 138 9.35 -12.70 1.56
CA GLY A 138 8.06 -13.18 2.06
C GLY A 138 7.56 -14.47 1.42
N VAL A 139 8.30 -15.02 0.45
CA VAL A 139 7.98 -16.30 -0.20
C VAL A 139 8.83 -17.40 0.45
N ALA A 140 8.16 -18.39 1.02
CA ALA A 140 8.82 -19.64 1.41
C ALA A 140 9.27 -20.36 0.13
N PRO A 141 10.48 -20.96 0.10
CA PRO A 141 10.83 -21.86 -0.99
C PRO A 141 9.71 -22.88 -1.14
N ALA A 142 9.23 -23.11 -2.37
CA ALA A 142 8.32 -24.21 -2.62
C ALA A 142 8.95 -25.44 -1.99
N ALA A 143 8.29 -26.06 -1.00
CA ALA A 143 8.68 -27.37 -0.54
C ALA A 143 8.78 -28.18 -1.82
N ARG A 144 9.99 -28.69 -2.12
CA ARG A 144 10.18 -29.61 -3.23
C ARG A 144 9.36 -30.83 -2.82
N THR A 145 8.08 -30.82 -3.13
CA THR A 145 7.24 -32.00 -3.06
C THR A 145 7.92 -32.91 -4.05
N ALA A 146 8.68 -33.85 -3.51
CA ALA A 146 9.04 -35.06 -4.22
C ALA A 146 7.69 -35.73 -4.52
N ASP A 147 6.99 -35.23 -5.53
CA ASP A 147 5.93 -35.96 -6.18
C ASP A 147 6.63 -37.06 -6.95
N THR A 148 7.01 -38.10 -6.21
CA THR A 148 7.55 -39.34 -6.74
C THR A 148 6.42 -40.23 -7.24
N ARG A 149 5.28 -39.67 -7.68
CA ARG A 149 4.32 -40.47 -8.44
C ARG A 149 5.02 -40.93 -9.71
N PRO A 150 5.23 -42.24 -9.88
CA PRO A 150 5.72 -42.75 -11.15
C PRO A 150 4.73 -42.34 -12.25
N PRO A 151 5.18 -42.12 -13.49
CA PRO A 151 4.27 -41.99 -14.61
C PRO A 151 3.34 -43.22 -14.62
N ALA A 152 2.04 -42.98 -14.69
CA ALA A 152 1.07 -44.04 -14.88
C ALA A 152 1.43 -44.76 -16.19
N VAL A 153 1.78 -46.04 -16.06
CA VAL A 153 2.10 -46.95 -17.16
C VAL A 153 0.84 -47.25 -17.96
#